data_AF-A0A015K634-F1
#
_entry.id   AF-A0A015K634-F1
#
_cell.length_a   1.000
_cell.length_b   1.000
_cell.length_c   1.000
_cell.angle_alpha   90.00
_cell.angle_beta   90.00
_cell.angle_gamma   90.00
#
_symmetry.space_group_name_H-M   'P 1'
#
loop_
_entity.id
_entity.type
_entity.pdbx_description
1 polymer ?
#
loop_
_entity_poly.entity_id
_entity_poly.type
_entity_poly.pdbx_seq_one_letter_code
_entity_poly.pdbx_strand_id
1 'polypeptide(L)'
;MYRFLMNFRNISESPITGCEEFPDKFLAPQSKDIHLEKQIYDLLIEYYEDTYVDSIFRKPFTENLPNLTIIINRANRYGRCQICAETFGSAATRHIKSSFVLAKFINRDGNSVDTYPGQIQFFFEHSVHLSSRNLTHKLAYIKWYKLANLTSRFHFSIDDDVETCNVELWEDSFYPSSRDNIILIHNILGQFIPVKYKKSDQSNAREYLAVIPINRKFHLR
;
A
#
# COMPACT_ATOMS: atom_id res chain seq x y z
N MET A 1 -16.47 1.17 -10.70
CA MET A 1 -15.11 0.64 -10.46
C MET A 1 -14.45 1.54 -9.41
N TYR A 2 -14.31 1.06 -8.17
CA TYR A 2 -13.60 1.77 -7.12
C TYR A 2 -12.12 1.85 -7.56
N ARG A 3 -11.64 3.07 -7.74
CA ARG A 3 -10.26 3.40 -8.06
C ARG A 3 -9.78 4.02 -6.75
N PHE A 4 -8.79 3.41 -6.09
CA PHE A 4 -8.36 3.87 -4.78
C PHE A 4 -7.70 5.22 -4.98
N LEU A 5 -8.43 6.30 -4.76
CA LEU A 5 -7.81 7.60 -4.93
C LEU A 5 -6.81 7.79 -3.78
N MET A 6 -5.62 8.24 -4.16
CA MET A 6 -4.80 9.19 -3.41
C MET A 6 -4.30 8.76 -2.03
N ASN A 7 -3.16 8.07 -2.03
CA ASN A 7 -2.05 8.61 -1.24
C ASN A 7 -1.65 9.91 -1.93
N PHE A 8 -1.78 11.04 -1.23
CA PHE A 8 -1.50 12.43 -1.65
C PHE A 8 -0.97 12.55 -3.09
N ARG A 9 -1.79 13.01 -4.05
CA ARG A 9 -1.35 13.35 -5.43
C ARG A 9 -0.41 14.56 -5.49
N ASN A 10 -0.01 15.06 -4.34
CA ASN A 10 0.82 16.23 -4.32
C ASN A 10 1.72 16.16 -3.09
N ILE A 11 2.98 15.78 -3.31
CA ILE A 11 4.03 15.90 -2.30
C ILE A 11 4.16 17.36 -1.81
N SER A 12 3.71 18.36 -2.59
CA SER A 12 3.72 19.76 -2.13
C SER A 12 2.62 20.09 -1.10
N GLU A 13 1.54 19.30 -1.04
CA GLU A 13 0.47 19.46 -0.05
C GLU A 13 0.55 18.40 1.07
N SER A 14 1.34 17.34 0.88
CA SER A 14 1.52 16.27 1.86
C SER A 14 2.67 16.56 2.82
N PRO A 15 2.46 16.40 4.14
CA PRO A 15 3.59 16.38 5.08
C PRO A 15 4.42 15.08 5.00
N ILE A 16 4.00 14.09 4.20
CA ILE A 16 4.64 12.79 4.08
C ILE A 16 5.02 12.54 2.62
N THR A 17 6.27 12.84 2.31
CA THR A 17 6.91 12.70 0.99
C THR A 17 7.52 11.31 0.77
N GLY A 18 7.67 10.55 1.86
CA GLY A 18 8.32 9.24 1.88
C GLY A 18 9.83 9.30 1.83
N CYS A 19 10.39 10.50 1.95
CA CYS A 19 11.82 10.80 2.03
C CYS A 19 12.22 11.30 3.43
N GLU A 20 11.28 11.35 4.39
CA GLU A 20 11.54 11.75 5.76
C GLU A 20 12.56 10.82 6.44
N GLU A 21 13.37 11.37 7.35
CA GLU A 21 14.17 10.56 8.27
C GLU A 21 13.24 9.90 9.29
N PHE A 22 12.68 8.78 8.90
CA PHE A 22 11.85 7.95 9.74
C PHE A 22 12.68 6.70 10.11
N PRO A 23 12.59 6.18 11.36
CA PRO A 23 13.46 5.10 11.85
C PRO A 23 13.11 3.74 11.26
N ASP A 24 12.75 3.70 9.98
CA ASP A 24 12.49 2.49 9.23
C ASP A 24 13.75 1.94 8.60
N LYS A 25 13.80 0.61 8.64
CA LYS A 25 14.91 -0.17 8.18
C LYS A 25 14.40 -1.28 7.28
N PHE A 26 14.82 -1.27 6.03
CA PHE A 26 14.62 -2.44 5.19
C PHE A 26 15.56 -3.57 5.61
N LEU A 27 15.01 -4.78 5.64
CA LEU A 27 15.65 -5.97 6.18
C LEU A 27 15.62 -7.10 5.16
N ALA A 28 16.56 -8.03 5.31
CA ALA A 28 16.67 -9.22 4.48
C ALA A 28 15.37 -10.06 4.49
N PRO A 29 15.05 -10.83 3.43
CA PRO A 29 15.86 -11.01 2.22
C PRO A 29 15.92 -9.76 1.36
N GLN A 30 17.06 -9.52 0.71
CA GLN A 30 17.28 -8.34 -0.13
C GLN A 30 17.84 -8.77 -1.50
N SER A 31 17.43 -8.06 -2.53
CA SER A 31 17.97 -8.17 -3.88
C SER A 31 18.25 -6.77 -4.41
N LYS A 32 19.50 -6.47 -4.74
CA LYS A 32 19.91 -5.12 -5.18
C LYS A 32 19.96 -5.04 -6.71
N ASP A 33 19.74 -3.85 -7.24
CA ASP A 33 19.84 -3.55 -8.68
C ASP A 33 19.03 -4.53 -9.55
N ILE A 34 17.81 -4.86 -9.12
CA ILE A 34 16.94 -5.77 -9.86
C ILE A 34 16.14 -5.02 -10.92
N HIS A 35 15.92 -5.69 -12.05
CA HIS A 35 14.98 -5.23 -13.05
C HIS A 35 13.54 -5.53 -12.58
N LEU A 36 12.67 -4.53 -12.54
CA LEU A 36 11.27 -4.76 -12.20
C LEU A 36 10.56 -5.45 -13.36
N GLU A 37 9.60 -6.30 -13.02
CA GLU A 37 8.69 -6.89 -14.02
C GLU A 37 7.95 -5.77 -14.75
N LYS A 38 7.69 -5.96 -16.06
CA LYS A 38 7.09 -4.94 -16.91
C LYS A 38 5.81 -4.34 -16.30
N GLN A 39 4.95 -5.18 -15.75
CA GLN A 39 3.71 -4.73 -15.11
C GLN A 39 3.98 -3.81 -13.91
N ILE A 40 4.91 -4.17 -13.01
CA ILE A 40 5.25 -3.34 -11.84
C ILE A 40 5.91 -2.04 -12.28
N TYR A 41 6.76 -2.09 -13.30
CA TYR A 41 7.43 -0.91 -13.84
C TYR A 41 6.43 0.06 -14.47
N ASP A 42 5.43 -0.44 -15.21
CA ASP A 42 4.35 0.37 -15.78
C ASP A 42 3.55 1.07 -14.65
N LEU A 43 3.20 0.33 -13.60
CA LEU A 43 2.52 0.89 -12.42
C LEU A 43 3.37 1.92 -11.67
N LEU A 44 4.68 1.76 -11.63
CA LEU A 44 5.61 2.70 -10.99
C LEU A 44 5.68 4.03 -11.75
N ILE A 45 5.59 3.98 -13.08
CA ILE A 45 5.51 5.18 -13.91
C ILE A 45 4.21 5.93 -13.63
N GLU A 46 3.07 5.22 -13.67
CA GLU A 46 1.77 5.80 -13.30
C GLU A 46 1.79 6.41 -11.90
N TYR A 47 2.45 5.74 -10.94
CA TYR A 47 2.61 6.24 -9.59
C TYR A 47 3.36 7.58 -9.56
N TYR A 48 4.47 7.72 -10.29
CA TYR A 48 5.25 8.95 -10.29
C TYR A 48 4.57 10.09 -11.06
N GLU A 49 3.88 9.79 -12.16
CA GLU A 49 3.04 10.76 -12.88
C GLU A 49 1.96 11.34 -11.97
N ASP A 50 1.30 10.50 -11.16
CA ASP A 50 0.30 10.93 -10.17
C ASP A 50 0.91 11.67 -8.97
N THR A 51 2.17 11.41 -8.64
CA THR A 51 2.86 11.97 -7.45
C THR A 51 3.48 13.34 -7.74
N TYR A 52 4.00 13.52 -8.95
CA TYR A 52 4.70 14.73 -9.39
C TYR A 52 4.02 15.31 -10.61
N VAL A 53 2.85 15.94 -10.39
CA VAL A 53 1.97 16.48 -11.44
C VAL A 53 2.69 17.44 -12.39
N ASP A 54 3.68 18.19 -11.90
CA ASP A 54 4.46 19.15 -12.69
C ASP A 54 5.64 18.52 -13.46
N SER A 55 5.85 17.22 -13.34
CA SER A 55 6.98 16.49 -13.96
C SER A 55 6.48 15.56 -15.07
N ILE A 56 7.19 15.58 -16.21
CA ILE A 56 6.91 14.66 -17.31
C ILE A 56 7.88 13.47 -17.21
N PHE A 57 7.33 12.28 -16.97
CA PHE A 57 8.08 11.04 -16.86
C PHE A 57 8.06 10.25 -18.17
N ARG A 58 9.14 9.48 -18.42
CA ARG A 58 9.19 8.59 -19.58
C ARG A 58 9.99 7.32 -19.29
N LYS A 59 9.66 6.26 -20.04
CA LYS A 59 10.47 5.04 -20.13
C LYS A 59 11.79 5.35 -20.86
N PRO A 60 12.91 4.73 -20.47
CA PRO A 60 14.14 4.83 -21.25
C PRO A 60 13.85 4.35 -22.69
N PHE A 61 14.50 4.98 -23.68
CA PHE A 61 14.42 4.67 -25.11
C PHE A 61 13.23 5.20 -25.91
N THR A 62 12.53 6.21 -25.40
CA THR A 62 11.52 6.94 -26.19
C THR A 62 12.06 8.36 -26.47
N GLU A 63 11.96 8.81 -27.73
CA GLU A 63 12.60 9.99 -28.38
C GLU A 63 13.23 11.06 -27.46
N ASN A 64 14.47 11.49 -27.75
CA ASN A 64 15.18 12.48 -26.94
C ASN A 64 14.49 13.86 -26.97
N LEU A 65 13.61 14.13 -25.99
CA LEU A 65 13.09 15.46 -25.71
C LEU A 65 13.87 16.06 -24.53
N PRO A 66 14.33 17.33 -24.61
CA PRO A 66 14.94 17.99 -23.46
C PRO A 66 13.93 18.14 -22.29
N ASN A 67 14.43 18.09 -21.05
CA ASN A 67 13.70 18.28 -19.78
C ASN A 67 12.81 17.13 -19.26
N LEU A 68 12.98 15.90 -19.75
CA LEU A 68 12.24 14.73 -19.26
C LEU A 68 12.95 13.99 -18.13
N THR A 69 12.20 13.55 -17.11
CA THR A 69 12.73 12.67 -16.06
C THR A 69 12.62 11.20 -16.49
N ILE A 70 13.77 10.53 -16.66
CA ILE A 70 13.82 9.11 -17.00
C ILE A 70 13.62 8.28 -15.73
N ILE A 71 12.60 7.42 -15.71
CA ILE A 71 12.41 6.45 -14.63
C ILE A 71 13.22 5.21 -14.98
N ILE A 72 14.28 4.93 -14.23
CA ILE A 72 15.15 3.78 -14.49
C ILE A 72 14.45 2.51 -14.01
N ASN A 73 14.38 1.46 -14.84
CA ASN A 73 13.79 0.18 -14.43
C ASN A 73 14.75 -0.66 -13.57
N ARG A 74 15.24 -0.07 -12.46
CA ARG A 74 16.13 -0.71 -11.50
C ARG A 74 15.72 -0.29 -10.09
N ALA A 75 15.61 -1.27 -9.21
CA ALA A 75 15.23 -1.05 -7.82
C ALA A 75 15.96 -2.00 -6.88
N ASN A 76 16.07 -1.62 -5.61
CA ASN A 76 16.47 -2.55 -4.56
C ASN A 76 15.21 -3.11 -3.92
N ARG A 77 15.06 -4.44 -3.85
CA ARG A 77 13.90 -5.12 -3.29
C ARG A 77 14.21 -5.74 -1.95
N TYR A 78 13.25 -5.69 -1.03
CA TYR A 78 13.36 -6.18 0.33
C TYR A 78 12.12 -7.00 0.72
N GLY A 79 12.33 -8.04 1.52
CA GLY A 79 11.25 -8.90 2.04
C GLY A 79 10.67 -8.41 3.37
N ARG A 80 11.36 -7.52 4.08
CA ARG A 80 10.92 -7.01 5.37
C ARG A 80 11.22 -5.52 5.52
N CYS A 81 10.39 -4.84 6.30
CA CYS A 81 10.56 -3.45 6.69
C CYS A 81 10.25 -3.35 8.18
N GLN A 82 11.18 -2.80 8.96
CA GLN A 82 10.87 -2.33 10.30
C GLN A 82 10.36 -0.90 10.18
N ILE A 83 9.21 -0.60 10.77
CA ILE A 83 8.68 0.76 10.90
C ILE A 83 8.45 0.99 12.39
N CYS A 84 9.14 1.97 12.97
CA CYS A 84 9.19 2.16 14.43
C CYS A 84 9.63 0.87 15.15
N ALA A 85 8.82 0.36 16.07
CA ALA A 85 9.09 -0.85 16.85
C ALA A 85 8.58 -2.14 16.17
N GLU A 86 7.86 -2.04 15.05
CA GLU A 86 7.20 -3.17 14.42
C GLU A 86 7.92 -3.64 13.16
N THR A 87 7.99 -4.95 12.97
CA THR A 87 8.53 -5.55 11.75
C THR A 87 7.40 -6.08 10.88
N PHE A 88 7.34 -5.54 9.67
CA PHE A 88 6.45 -5.95 8.61
C PHE A 88 7.20 -6.87 7.65
N GLY A 89 6.54 -7.97 7.27
CA GLY A 89 7.04 -8.90 6.28
C GLY A 89 6.34 -8.74 4.95
N SER A 90 6.83 -9.49 3.96
CA SER A 90 6.16 -9.66 2.69
C SER A 90 5.68 -11.09 2.51
N ALA A 91 4.77 -11.31 1.56
CA ALA A 91 4.23 -12.62 1.23
C ALA A 91 5.31 -13.63 0.79
N ALA A 92 6.49 -13.15 0.37
CA ALA A 92 7.63 -13.98 0.01
C ALA A 92 8.46 -14.45 1.22
N THR A 93 8.14 -13.99 2.44
CA THR A 93 8.85 -14.39 3.67
C THR A 93 8.17 -15.58 4.35
N ARG A 94 8.92 -16.29 5.21
CA ARG A 94 8.38 -17.42 6.00
C ARG A 94 7.19 -17.02 6.89
N HIS A 95 7.12 -15.76 7.30
CA HIS A 95 6.11 -15.26 8.23
C HIS A 95 5.03 -14.47 7.48
N ILE A 96 4.24 -15.16 6.66
CA ILE A 96 3.17 -14.56 5.84
C ILE A 96 2.19 -13.70 6.67
N LYS A 97 1.97 -14.03 7.95
CA LYS A 97 1.11 -13.26 8.85
C LYS A 97 1.56 -11.80 9.03
N SER A 98 2.87 -11.55 8.98
CA SER A 98 3.44 -10.19 9.09
C SER A 98 3.30 -9.37 7.80
N SER A 99 2.73 -9.94 6.73
CA SER A 99 2.51 -9.24 5.46
C SER A 99 1.14 -8.60 5.34
N PHE A 100 0.22 -8.88 6.26
CA PHE A 100 -1.13 -8.34 6.25
C PHE A 100 -1.15 -6.99 6.95
N VAL A 101 -1.50 -5.95 6.20
CA VAL A 101 -1.41 -4.56 6.67
C VAL A 101 -2.66 -3.76 6.37
N LEU A 102 -2.87 -2.76 7.20
CA LEU A 102 -3.84 -1.69 7.03
C LEU A 102 -3.10 -0.43 6.55
N ALA A 103 -3.62 0.23 5.52
CA ALA A 103 -3.10 1.50 5.04
C ALA A 103 -4.22 2.52 4.81
N LYS A 104 -3.91 3.81 4.97
CA LYS A 104 -4.86 4.89 4.72
C LYS A 104 -4.92 5.24 3.24
N PHE A 105 -6.11 5.58 2.78
CA PHE A 105 -6.36 6.16 1.47
C PHE A 105 -7.33 7.34 1.62
N ILE A 106 -7.10 8.42 0.87
CA ILE A 106 -8.01 9.55 0.81
C ILE A 106 -9.08 9.25 -0.24
N ASN A 107 -10.34 9.27 0.14
CA ASN A 107 -11.45 9.02 -0.77
C ASN A 107 -11.54 10.10 -1.87
N ARG A 108 -12.38 9.82 -2.88
CA ARG A 108 -12.57 10.71 -4.05
C ARG A 108 -13.03 12.12 -3.71
N ASP A 109 -13.69 12.29 -2.59
CA ASP A 109 -14.15 13.59 -2.10
C ASP A 109 -12.98 14.47 -1.60
N GLY A 110 -11.77 13.92 -1.50
CA GLY A 110 -10.59 14.62 -0.99
C GLY A 110 -10.60 14.86 0.52
N ASN A 111 -11.70 14.53 1.19
CA ASN A 111 -11.99 14.97 2.55
C ASN A 111 -12.15 13.81 3.53
N SER A 112 -12.57 12.63 3.06
CA SER A 112 -12.68 11.45 3.90
C SER A 112 -11.48 10.53 3.72
N VAL A 113 -11.03 9.92 4.81
CA VAL A 113 -9.93 8.95 4.83
C VAL A 113 -10.52 7.61 5.22
N ASP A 114 -10.25 6.58 4.40
CA ASP A 114 -10.64 5.20 4.70
C ASP A 114 -9.38 4.33 4.84
N THR A 115 -9.53 3.22 5.55
CA THR A 115 -8.46 2.25 5.81
C THR A 115 -8.73 0.98 5.02
N TYR A 116 -7.74 0.55 4.25
CA TYR A 116 -7.84 -0.63 3.41
C TYR A 116 -6.90 -1.74 3.88
N PRO A 117 -7.38 -2.99 3.99
CA PRO A 117 -6.57 -4.15 4.23
C PRO A 117 -5.93 -4.65 2.95
N GLY A 118 -4.64 -4.96 3.04
CA GLY A 118 -3.88 -5.53 1.94
C GLY A 118 -2.80 -6.48 2.41
N GLN A 119 -2.17 -7.13 1.45
CA GLN A 119 -1.04 -8.02 1.66
C GLN A 119 0.19 -7.51 0.91
N ILE A 120 1.24 -7.19 1.66
CA ILE A 120 2.53 -6.76 1.13
C ILE A 120 3.15 -7.92 0.35
N GLN A 121 3.48 -7.68 -0.92
CA GLN A 121 4.18 -8.66 -1.75
C GLN A 121 5.71 -8.48 -1.64
N PHE A 122 6.17 -7.22 -1.59
CA PHE A 122 7.56 -6.85 -1.32
C PHE A 122 7.66 -5.35 -1.03
N PHE A 123 8.78 -4.95 -0.41
CA PHE A 123 9.22 -3.57 -0.29
C PHE A 123 10.29 -3.28 -1.32
N PHE A 124 10.45 -2.02 -1.70
CA PHE A 124 11.54 -1.63 -2.58
C PHE A 124 11.94 -0.16 -2.43
N GLU A 125 13.20 0.13 -2.74
CA GLU A 125 13.71 1.48 -2.91
C GLU A 125 13.85 1.77 -4.40
N HIS A 126 13.40 2.95 -4.80
CA HIS A 126 13.56 3.42 -6.17
C HIS A 126 13.97 4.89 -6.17
N SER A 127 15.01 5.20 -6.93
CA SER A 127 15.53 6.56 -7.06
C SER A 127 15.00 7.22 -8.33
N VAL A 128 14.53 8.45 -8.20
CA VAL A 128 14.06 9.29 -9.30
C VAL A 128 14.92 10.55 -9.40
N HIS A 129 15.36 10.87 -10.61
CA HIS A 129 16.22 12.02 -10.91
C HIS A 129 15.35 13.17 -11.40
N LEU A 130 14.78 13.94 -10.48
CA LEU A 130 14.02 15.14 -10.83
C LEU A 130 14.98 16.28 -11.19
N SER A 131 14.53 17.24 -11.99
CA SER A 131 15.31 18.39 -12.46
C SER A 131 16.02 19.17 -11.34
N SER A 132 15.45 19.15 -10.13
CA SER A 132 15.95 19.88 -8.96
C SER A 132 16.69 19.02 -7.94
N ARG A 133 16.40 17.72 -7.85
CA ARG A 133 16.99 16.82 -6.83
C ARG A 133 16.81 15.35 -7.17
N ASN A 134 17.75 14.55 -6.67
CA ASN A 134 17.63 13.10 -6.66
C ASN A 134 16.89 12.66 -5.40
N LEU A 135 15.79 11.96 -5.56
CA LEU A 135 15.00 11.43 -4.45
C LEU A 135 15.01 9.92 -4.48
N THR A 136 15.20 9.30 -3.31
CA THR A 136 15.06 7.85 -3.15
C THR A 136 13.82 7.58 -2.32
N HIS A 137 12.82 6.96 -2.96
CA HIS A 137 11.56 6.63 -2.31
C HIS A 137 11.61 5.23 -1.71
N LYS A 138 11.12 5.11 -0.48
CA LYS A 138 10.85 3.83 0.17
C LYS A 138 9.40 3.43 -0.07
N LEU A 139 9.19 2.38 -0.86
CA LEU A 139 7.89 1.96 -1.38
C LEU A 139 7.53 0.53 -0.97
N ALA A 140 6.23 0.23 -0.97
CA ALA A 140 5.70 -1.11 -0.84
C ALA A 140 4.77 -1.44 -2.02
N TYR A 141 4.87 -2.66 -2.54
CA TYR A 141 3.88 -3.21 -3.47
C TYR A 141 2.91 -4.11 -2.71
N ILE A 142 1.64 -3.73 -2.65
CA ILE A 142 0.60 -4.32 -1.80
C ILE A 142 -0.60 -4.70 -2.64
N LYS A 143 -1.10 -5.94 -2.49
CA LYS A 143 -2.39 -6.35 -3.08
C LYS A 143 -3.52 -6.02 -2.11
N TRP A 144 -4.55 -5.31 -2.57
CA TRP A 144 -5.65 -4.83 -1.72
C TRP A 144 -6.86 -5.75 -1.80
N TYR A 145 -7.44 -6.11 -0.66
CA TYR A 145 -8.66 -6.92 -0.61
C TYR A 145 -9.88 -6.12 -1.06
N LYS A 146 -10.85 -6.80 -1.68
CA LYS A 146 -12.09 -6.16 -2.14
C LYS A 146 -13.03 -5.85 -0.98
N LEU A 147 -13.66 -4.69 -1.07
CA LEU A 147 -14.68 -4.27 -0.12
C LEU A 147 -15.87 -5.24 -0.16
N ALA A 148 -16.30 -5.73 1.00
CA ALA A 148 -17.61 -6.37 1.10
C ALA A 148 -18.72 -5.31 1.01
N ASN A 149 -19.96 -5.70 0.71
CA ASN A 149 -21.08 -4.77 0.78
C ASN A 149 -21.12 -4.05 2.14
N LEU A 150 -21.50 -2.76 2.19
CA LEU A 150 -21.44 -1.94 3.42
C LEU A 150 -22.16 -2.57 4.62
N THR A 151 -23.32 -3.19 4.39
CA THR A 151 -24.08 -3.95 5.41
C THR A 151 -23.35 -5.18 5.93
N SER A 152 -22.36 -5.68 5.19
CA SER A 152 -21.51 -6.79 5.60
C SER A 152 -20.20 -6.35 6.20
N ARG A 153 -19.62 -5.21 5.77
CA ARG A 153 -18.34 -4.72 6.29
C ARG A 153 -18.39 -4.54 7.81
N PHE A 154 -19.41 -3.85 8.31
CA PHE A 154 -19.62 -3.58 9.74
C PHE A 154 -20.61 -4.58 10.35
N HIS A 155 -20.37 -5.87 10.13
CA HIS A 155 -21.27 -6.91 10.61
C HIS A 155 -21.16 -7.16 12.11
N PHE A 156 -19.96 -7.00 12.68
CA PHE A 156 -19.73 -7.26 14.10
C PHE A 156 -20.03 -6.00 14.92
N SER A 157 -20.72 -6.18 16.05
CA SER A 157 -20.86 -5.21 17.13
C SER A 157 -20.46 -5.89 18.45
N ILE A 158 -19.96 -5.14 19.41
CA ILE A 158 -19.73 -5.61 20.78
C ILE A 158 -20.68 -4.80 21.65
N ASP A 159 -21.48 -5.47 22.49
CA ASP A 159 -22.43 -4.83 23.41
C ASP A 159 -23.41 -3.82 22.75
N ASP A 160 -23.88 -4.13 21.54
CA ASP A 160 -24.71 -3.26 20.68
C ASP A 160 -24.06 -1.90 20.31
N ASP A 161 -22.80 -1.71 20.66
CA ASP A 161 -22.00 -0.56 20.27
C ASP A 161 -21.20 -0.90 19.00
N VAL A 162 -21.71 -0.43 17.87
CA VAL A 162 -21.07 -0.56 16.55
C VAL A 162 -19.72 0.17 16.52
N GLU A 163 -19.47 1.14 17.40
CA GLU A 163 -18.23 1.92 17.40
C GLU A 163 -17.06 1.19 18.09
N THR A 164 -17.33 0.14 18.87
CA THR A 164 -16.28 -0.54 19.66
C THR A 164 -15.66 -1.74 18.93
N CYS A 165 -16.37 -2.35 17.97
CA CYS A 165 -15.85 -3.48 17.21
C CYS A 165 -15.03 -3.02 15.99
N ASN A 166 -13.71 -3.21 16.07
CA ASN A 166 -12.81 -2.86 14.96
C ASN A 166 -12.65 -4.00 13.93
N VAL A 167 -13.46 -5.06 14.01
CA VAL A 167 -13.40 -6.19 13.07
C VAL A 167 -14.26 -5.87 11.86
N GLU A 168 -13.65 -5.89 10.68
CA GLU A 168 -14.35 -5.64 9.43
C GLU A 168 -14.39 -6.90 8.54
N LEU A 169 -15.49 -7.10 7.81
CA LEU A 169 -15.55 -8.13 6.76
C LEU A 169 -15.20 -7.56 5.39
N TRP A 170 -14.33 -8.27 4.70
CA TRP A 170 -13.87 -7.99 3.34
C TRP A 170 -14.10 -9.22 2.46
N GLU A 171 -14.00 -9.09 1.14
CA GLU A 171 -13.99 -10.26 0.27
C GLU A 171 -12.61 -10.95 0.33
N ASP A 172 -12.58 -12.28 0.34
CA ASP A 172 -11.33 -13.06 0.19
C ASP A 172 -10.86 -13.08 -1.28
N SER A 173 -10.81 -11.90 -1.90
CA SER A 173 -10.26 -11.70 -3.24
C SER A 173 -9.63 -10.32 -3.36
N PHE A 174 -8.57 -10.21 -4.15
CA PHE A 174 -7.87 -8.94 -4.37
C PHE A 174 -8.49 -8.14 -5.52
N TYR A 175 -8.42 -6.82 -5.45
CA TYR A 175 -8.61 -5.97 -6.62
C TYR A 175 -7.54 -6.26 -7.70
N PRO A 176 -7.86 -6.02 -8.98
CA PRO A 176 -6.86 -6.04 -10.04
C PRO A 176 -5.72 -5.06 -9.76
N SER A 177 -4.53 -5.34 -10.31
CA SER A 177 -3.39 -4.46 -10.11
C SER A 177 -3.61 -3.07 -10.74
N SER A 178 -3.27 -2.02 -10.02
CA SER A 178 -3.30 -0.60 -10.41
C SER A 178 -2.13 0.15 -9.76
N ARG A 179 -1.95 1.43 -10.12
CA ARG A 179 -0.94 2.29 -9.47
C ARG A 179 -1.10 2.35 -7.95
N ASP A 180 -2.31 2.12 -7.45
CA ASP A 180 -2.66 2.12 -6.03
C ASP A 180 -2.00 0.99 -5.24
N ASN A 181 -1.48 -0.05 -5.90
CA ASN A 181 -0.71 -1.09 -5.24
C ASN A 181 0.67 -0.61 -4.81
N ILE A 182 1.16 0.51 -5.36
CA ILE A 182 2.42 1.13 -4.95
C ILE A 182 2.10 2.26 -3.99
N ILE A 183 2.62 2.16 -2.77
CA ILE A 183 2.46 3.19 -1.74
C ILE A 183 3.79 3.50 -1.07
N LEU A 184 3.92 4.71 -0.53
CA LEU A 184 4.96 5.02 0.45
C LEU A 184 4.76 4.13 1.69
N ILE A 185 5.86 3.60 2.23
CA ILE A 185 5.79 2.78 3.45
C ILE A 185 5.21 3.53 4.65
N HIS A 186 5.29 4.86 4.64
CA HIS A 186 4.76 5.76 5.67
C HIS A 186 3.23 5.75 5.74
N ASN A 187 2.54 5.26 4.71
CA ASN A 187 1.08 5.14 4.69
C ASN A 187 0.58 3.83 5.31
N ILE A 188 1.49 2.93 5.70
CA ILE A 188 1.17 1.71 6.44
C ILE A 188 0.90 2.08 7.90
N LEU A 189 -0.32 1.79 8.37
CA LEU A 189 -0.73 2.06 9.74
C LEU A 189 -0.40 0.94 10.72
N GLY A 190 -0.48 -0.30 10.23
CA GLY A 190 -0.35 -1.44 11.11
C GLY A 190 -0.72 -2.77 10.51
N GLN A 191 -0.68 -3.81 11.33
CA GLN A 191 -0.95 -5.18 10.93
C GLN A 191 -2.38 -5.62 11.29
N PHE A 192 -2.86 -6.64 10.60
CA PHE A 192 -4.11 -7.32 10.94
C PHE A 192 -3.97 -8.85 10.85
N ILE A 193 -4.85 -9.57 11.54
CA ILE A 193 -5.00 -11.02 11.42
C ILE A 193 -6.16 -11.30 10.46
N PRO A 194 -5.91 -11.96 9.31
CA PRO A 194 -6.98 -12.44 8.46
C PRO A 194 -7.59 -13.73 9.03
N VAL A 195 -8.92 -13.80 9.07
CA VAL A 195 -9.68 -15.00 9.45
C VAL A 195 -10.76 -15.28 8.42
N LYS A 196 -10.89 -16.52 7.96
CA LYS A 196 -12.01 -16.93 7.09
C LYS A 196 -13.29 -16.96 7.91
N TYR A 197 -14.30 -16.25 7.45
CA TYR A 197 -15.57 -16.09 8.15
C TYR A 197 -16.75 -16.41 7.24
N LYS A 198 -17.70 -17.19 7.74
CA LYS A 198 -19.00 -17.42 7.09
C LYS A 198 -20.10 -16.94 8.01
N LYS A 199 -21.07 -16.23 7.45
CA LYS A 199 -22.25 -15.74 8.20
C LYS A 199 -23.24 -16.86 8.54
N SER A 200 -23.14 -18.01 7.87
CA SER A 200 -23.97 -19.18 8.12
C SER A 200 -23.20 -20.46 7.80
N ASP A 201 -23.62 -21.57 8.43
CA ASP A 201 -23.01 -22.89 8.23
C ASP A 201 -23.51 -23.61 6.97
N GLN A 202 -24.32 -22.94 6.16
CA GLN A 202 -24.81 -23.51 4.90
C GLN A 202 -23.66 -23.75 3.93
N SER A 203 -23.72 -24.84 3.16
CA SER A 203 -22.66 -25.21 2.19
C SER A 203 -22.39 -24.12 1.15
N ASN A 204 -23.43 -23.37 0.75
CA ASN A 204 -23.35 -22.28 -0.22
C ASN A 204 -23.15 -20.90 0.43
N ALA A 205 -22.88 -20.84 1.74
CA ALA A 205 -22.66 -19.60 2.44
C ALA A 205 -21.42 -18.89 1.88
N ARG A 206 -21.57 -17.60 1.61
CA ARG A 206 -20.49 -16.75 1.15
C ARG A 206 -19.41 -16.68 2.24
N GLU A 207 -18.18 -16.95 1.85
CA GLU A 207 -16.99 -16.78 2.69
C GLU A 207 -16.44 -15.36 2.55
N TYR A 208 -16.11 -14.77 3.69
CA TYR A 208 -15.54 -13.44 3.84
C TYR A 208 -14.19 -13.54 4.54
N LEU A 209 -13.39 -12.50 4.37
CA LEU A 209 -12.19 -12.26 5.15
C LEU A 209 -12.54 -11.34 6.32
N ALA A 210 -12.54 -11.87 7.54
CA ALA A 210 -12.56 -11.04 8.75
C ALA A 210 -11.16 -10.46 8.98
N VAL A 211 -11.08 -9.15 9.03
CA VAL A 211 -9.88 -8.36 9.26
C VAL A 211 -9.89 -7.93 10.71
N ILE A 212 -8.97 -8.49 11.50
CA ILE A 212 -8.83 -8.19 12.93
C ILE A 212 -7.57 -7.33 13.12
N PRO A 213 -7.69 -6.00 13.26
CA PRO A 213 -6.54 -5.13 13.47
C PRO A 213 -5.75 -5.53 14.72
N ILE A 214 -4.43 -5.63 14.62
CA ILE A 214 -3.53 -5.96 15.75
C ILE A 214 -3.06 -4.67 16.45
N ASN A 215 -2.96 -3.57 15.69
CA ASN A 215 -2.27 -2.37 16.18
C ASN A 215 -3.16 -1.47 17.02
N ARG A 216 -2.56 -0.99 18.12
CA ARG A 216 -3.04 0.15 18.91
C ARG A 216 -3.04 1.38 18.01
N LYS A 217 -4.13 2.16 17.99
CA LYS A 217 -4.17 3.46 17.30
C LYS A 217 -2.93 4.29 17.70
N PHE A 218 -1.94 4.39 16.81
CA PHE A 218 -0.90 5.40 16.95
C PHE A 218 -1.59 6.74 16.72
N HIS A 219 -1.83 7.46 17.82
CA HIS A 219 -2.24 8.85 17.76
C HIS A 219 -1.01 9.63 17.30
N LEU A 220 -0.78 9.69 15.99
CA LEU A 220 0.07 10.72 15.42
C LEU A 220 -0.70 12.03 15.60
N ARG A 221 -0.26 12.81 16.60
CA ARG A 221 -0.72 14.18 16.84
C ARG A 221 -0.25 15.10 15.73
#